data_AF-A0A4Z1IMR4-F1
#
_entry.id   AF-A0A4Z1IMR4-F1
#
_cell.length_a   1.000
_cell.length_b   1.000
_cell.length_c   1.000
_cell.angle_alpha   90.00
_cell.angle_beta   90.00
_cell.angle_gamma   90.00
#
_symmetry.space_group_name_H-M   'P 1'
#
loop_
_entity.id
_entity.type
_entity.pdbx_description
1 polymer ?
#
loop_
_entity_poly.entity_id
_entity_poly.type
_entity_poly.pdbx_seq_one_letter_code
_entity_poly.pdbx_strand_id
1 'polypeptide(L)'
;MCASLLQQFGIRKVWYGAVNDKFGGNGGVLKIHVGNGKFDSNGAAEDEAKDGRNQTIEDERAEKHEGDYEVSGGWLREEAIVILRRFYVQENGRGNARTQKQERENIEIRGGTNDRFES
;
A
#
# COMPACT_ATOMS: atom_id res chain seq x y z
N MET A 1 -2.57 -7.39 4.72
CA MET A 1 -2.88 -8.57 3.87
C MET A 1 -1.62 -9.22 3.33
N CYS A 2 -0.96 -8.66 2.31
CA CYS A 2 0.19 -9.32 1.65
C CYS A 2 1.35 -9.64 2.60
N ALA A 3 1.69 -8.71 3.50
CA ALA A 3 2.75 -8.91 4.49
C ALA A 3 2.53 -10.13 5.41
N SER A 4 1.27 -10.43 5.77
CA SER A 4 0.92 -11.60 6.60
C SER A 4 1.00 -12.90 5.80
N LEU A 5 0.65 -12.85 4.51
CA LEU A 5 0.82 -13.99 3.62
C LEU A 5 2.31 -14.37 3.49
N LEU A 6 3.19 -13.37 3.31
CA LEU A 6 4.64 -13.61 3.18
C LEU A 6 5.21 -14.33 4.41
N GLN A 7 4.73 -13.97 5.59
CA GLN A 7 5.08 -14.59 6.86
C GLN A 7 4.55 -16.02 6.99
N GLN A 8 3.27 -16.25 6.68
CA GLN A 8 2.68 -17.59 6.69
C GLN A 8 3.36 -18.55 5.70
N PHE A 9 3.84 -18.03 4.58
CA PHE A 9 4.60 -18.79 3.58
C PHE A 9 6.07 -18.99 3.95
N GLY A 10 6.55 -18.43 5.06
CA GLY A 10 7.94 -18.56 5.50
C GLY A 10 8.95 -17.87 4.59
N ILE A 11 8.55 -16.79 3.90
CA ILE A 11 9.48 -15.96 3.12
C ILE A 11 10.48 -15.34 4.10
N ARG A 12 11.78 -15.47 3.84
CA ARG A 12 12.83 -15.00 4.75
C ARG A 12 13.24 -13.55 4.55
N LYS A 13 13.05 -13.03 3.32
CA LYS A 13 13.51 -11.69 2.95
C LYS A 13 12.67 -11.10 1.82
N VAL A 14 12.37 -9.81 1.95
CA VAL A 14 11.53 -9.04 1.03
C VAL A 14 12.23 -7.75 0.66
N TRP A 15 12.29 -7.48 -0.65
CA TRP A 15 12.80 -6.22 -1.19
C TRP A 15 11.67 -5.49 -1.91
N TYR A 16 11.59 -4.18 -1.75
CA TYR A 16 10.60 -3.37 -2.43
C TYR A 16 11.16 -2.00 -2.83
N GLY A 17 10.50 -1.35 -3.78
CA GLY A 17 10.88 -0.02 -4.26
C GLY A 17 10.37 1.11 -3.38
N ALA A 18 9.14 1.56 -3.64
CA ALA A 18 8.55 2.66 -2.88
C ALA A 18 7.78 2.16 -1.64
N VAL A 19 7.87 2.93 -0.54
CA VAL A 19 7.07 2.71 0.68
C VAL A 19 5.59 2.99 0.37
N ASN A 20 4.71 2.25 1.04
CA ASN A 20 3.27 2.42 0.92
C ASN A 20 2.68 3.02 2.20
N ASP A 21 2.40 4.31 2.16
CA ASP A 21 1.96 5.08 3.33
C ASP A 21 0.48 4.86 3.70
N LYS A 22 -0.33 4.28 2.81
CA LYS A 22 -1.77 4.07 3.05
C LYS A 22 -2.11 2.68 3.56
N PHE A 23 -1.39 1.64 3.11
CA PHE A 23 -1.70 0.24 3.41
C PHE A 23 -0.45 -0.66 3.50
N GLY A 24 0.73 -0.07 3.73
CA GLY A 24 1.99 -0.81 3.85
C GLY A 24 2.07 -1.70 5.09
N GLY A 25 2.28 -3.01 4.90
CA GLY A 25 2.42 -3.99 6.00
C GLY A 25 3.86 -4.30 6.44
N ASN A 26 4.86 -3.70 5.78
CA ASN A 26 6.29 -3.94 6.01
C ASN A 26 6.98 -2.73 6.68
N GLY A 27 6.28 -2.05 7.59
CA GLY A 27 6.76 -0.86 8.29
C GLY A 27 6.26 0.48 7.76
N GLY A 28 5.39 0.50 6.74
CA GLY A 28 4.73 1.74 6.29
C GLY A 28 3.59 2.17 7.22
N VAL A 29 2.64 1.26 7.46
CA VAL A 29 1.50 1.47 8.37
C VAL A 29 1.57 0.49 9.53
N LEU A 30 1.82 -0.79 9.24
CA LEU A 30 1.98 -1.84 10.24
C LEU A 30 3.33 -2.55 10.06
N LYS A 31 3.89 -3.06 11.15
CA LYS A 31 5.14 -3.84 11.16
C LYS A 31 4.83 -5.34 11.28
N ILE A 32 4.24 -5.95 10.24
CA ILE A 32 3.83 -7.36 10.27
C ILE A 32 5.02 -8.32 10.13
N HIS A 33 6.07 -7.87 9.45
CA HIS A 33 7.31 -8.62 9.19
C HIS A 33 8.12 -8.98 10.45
N VAL A 34 7.76 -8.41 11.61
CA VAL A 34 8.35 -8.68 12.92
C VAL A 34 7.26 -9.07 13.91
N GLY A 35 7.57 -10.02 14.80
CA GLY A 35 6.68 -10.43 15.90
C GLY A 35 5.32 -10.95 15.46
N ASN A 36 5.15 -11.33 14.19
CA ASN A 36 3.89 -11.80 13.62
C ASN A 36 2.69 -10.83 13.82
N GLY A 37 2.96 -9.53 13.94
CA GLY A 37 1.95 -8.51 14.24
C GLY A 37 1.43 -8.52 15.68
N LYS A 38 2.11 -9.21 16.61
CA LYS A 38 1.85 -9.09 18.04
C LYS A 38 2.20 -7.67 18.48
N PHE A 39 1.19 -6.90 18.86
CA PHE A 39 1.40 -5.70 19.66
C PHE A 39 1.51 -6.18 21.09
N ASP A 40 2.72 -6.25 21.62
CA ASP A 40 2.93 -6.54 23.02
C ASP A 40 2.21 -5.47 23.83
N SER A 41 1.11 -5.83 24.49
CA SER A 41 0.27 -4.91 25.26
C SER A 41 0.94 -4.40 26.54
N ASN A 42 2.26 -4.57 26.66
CA ASN A 42 3.10 -4.06 27.74
C ASN A 42 4.23 -3.21 27.15
N GLY A 43 3.98 -1.90 27.04
CA GLY A 43 4.96 -0.83 27.24
C GLY A 43 6.22 -0.77 26.36
N ALA A 44 6.27 0.27 25.53
CA ALA A 44 7.49 0.96 25.09
C ALA A 44 8.51 0.14 24.27
N ALA A 45 8.24 -0.04 22.97
CA ALA A 45 9.29 -0.22 21.99
C ALA A 45 9.54 1.12 21.30
N GLU A 46 10.75 1.60 21.46
CA GLU A 46 11.26 2.92 21.15
C GLU A 46 11.03 3.31 19.67
N ASP A 47 10.59 4.56 19.47
CA ASP A 47 10.60 5.27 18.18
C ASP A 47 12.06 5.53 17.79
N GLU A 48 12.76 4.50 17.31
CA GLU A 48 14.06 4.68 16.68
C GLU A 48 13.88 5.12 15.24
N ALA A 49 13.60 6.41 15.08
CA ALA A 49 13.92 7.17 13.89
C ALA A 49 15.44 7.18 13.70
N LYS A 50 16.00 6.11 13.11
CA LYS A 50 17.42 6.06 12.76
C LYS A 50 17.70 6.96 11.56
N ASP A 51 17.86 8.25 11.84
CA ASP A 51 18.66 9.15 11.02
C ASP A 51 20.12 8.68 11.04
N GLY A 52 20.76 8.71 9.88
CA GLY A 52 22.04 8.09 9.65
C GLY A 52 23.17 8.77 10.42
N ARG A 53 23.76 8.03 11.38
CA ARG A 53 25.20 7.95 11.69
C ARG A 53 25.39 7.29 13.06
N ASN A 54 25.79 6.01 13.08
CA ASN A 54 27.07 5.55 13.61
C ASN A 54 27.08 4.01 13.66
N GLN A 55 28.14 3.40 13.15
CA GLN A 55 28.42 1.98 13.29
C GLN A 55 29.06 1.73 14.66
N THR A 56 28.37 1.03 15.54
CA THR A 56 28.92 0.30 16.69
C THR A 56 27.95 -0.86 16.94
N ILE A 57 28.30 -2.07 16.51
CA ILE A 57 28.66 -3.19 17.40
C ILE A 57 27.76 -3.20 18.64
N GLU A 58 26.57 -3.78 18.49
CA GLU A 58 25.76 -4.41 19.53
C GLU A 58 24.53 -5.01 18.80
N ASP A 59 24.78 -6.06 18.00
CA ASP A 59 23.74 -6.99 17.57
C ASP A 59 23.28 -7.78 18.79
N GLU A 60 22.56 -7.12 19.70
CA GLU A 60 21.71 -7.81 20.66
C GLU A 60 20.76 -8.67 19.82
N ARG A 61 20.91 -9.99 19.94
CA ARG A 61 20.13 -10.99 19.23
C ARG A 61 18.65 -10.75 19.49
N ALA A 62 18.02 -9.94 18.65
CA ALA A 62 16.58 -9.92 18.49
C ALA A 62 16.20 -11.38 18.22
N GLU A 63 15.56 -12.04 19.20
CA GLU A 63 15.12 -13.40 19.06
C GLU A 63 14.20 -13.44 17.84
N LYS A 64 14.70 -13.93 16.69
CA LYS A 64 13.91 -14.04 15.46
C LYS A 64 12.77 -14.99 15.78
N HIS A 65 11.58 -14.44 15.97
CA HIS A 65 10.39 -15.23 16.18
C HIS A 65 10.09 -16.03 14.91
N GLU A 66 9.53 -17.22 15.09
CA GLU A 66 9.16 -18.10 13.98
C GLU A 66 8.20 -17.37 13.03
N GLY A 67 8.63 -17.13 11.79
CA GLY A 67 7.88 -16.40 10.76
C GLY A 67 8.38 -14.97 10.46
N ASP A 68 9.33 -14.44 11.23
CA ASP A 68 9.90 -13.12 10.95
C ASP A 68 10.76 -13.10 9.69
N TYR A 69 10.74 -11.95 8.99
CA TYR A 69 11.46 -11.78 7.75
C TYR A 69 12.10 -10.42 7.58
N GLU A 70 13.25 -10.42 6.90
CA GLU A 70 14.01 -9.20 6.65
C GLU A 70 13.38 -8.38 5.54
N VAL A 71 13.41 -7.06 5.71
CA VAL A 71 12.80 -6.13 4.78
C VAL A 71 13.81 -5.06 4.37
N SER A 72 13.93 -4.82 3.07
CA SER A 72 14.75 -3.73 2.50
C SER A 72 13.96 -2.94 1.46
N GLY A 73 13.72 -1.66 1.75
CA GLY A 73 13.02 -0.73 0.85
C GLY A 73 13.97 0.16 0.06
N GLY A 74 13.45 0.86 -0.95
CA GLY A 74 14.19 1.88 -1.71
C GLY A 74 14.74 1.42 -3.06
N TRP A 75 14.53 0.16 -3.45
CA TRP A 75 15.06 -0.42 -4.69
C TRP A 75 14.27 0.05 -5.92
N LEU A 76 14.88 0.87 -6.79
CA LEU A 76 14.19 1.47 -7.95
C LEU A 76 12.92 2.23 -7.52
N ARG A 77 13.05 3.03 -6.45
CA ARG A 77 11.94 3.76 -5.84
C ARG A 77 11.31 4.72 -6.85
N GLU A 78 12.14 5.48 -7.55
CA GLU A 78 11.71 6.48 -8.53
C GLU A 78 10.92 5.83 -9.67
N GLU A 79 11.40 4.71 -10.21
CA GLU A 79 10.75 3.96 -11.27
C GLU A 79 9.42 3.37 -10.79
N ALA A 80 9.39 2.79 -9.59
CA ALA A 80 8.16 2.27 -8.98
C ALA A 80 7.10 3.38 -8.83
N ILE A 81 7.51 4.58 -8.40
CA ILE A 81 6.62 5.74 -8.29
C ILE A 81 6.13 6.18 -9.68
N VAL A 82 7.01 6.26 -10.68
CA VAL A 82 6.63 6.67 -12.05
C VAL A 82 5.62 5.72 -12.65
N ILE A 83 5.79 4.40 -12.49
CA ILE A 83 4.85 3.38 -12.97
C ILE A 83 3.48 3.58 -12.30
N LEU A 84 3.45 3.76 -10.98
CA LEU A 84 2.21 4.01 -10.24
C LEU A 84 1.54 5.33 -10.67
N ARG A 85 2.30 6.41 -10.85
CA ARG A 85 1.76 7.69 -11.32
C ARG A 85 1.15 7.58 -12.71
N ARG A 86 1.80 6.88 -13.64
CA ARG A 86 1.27 6.62 -14.97
C ARG A 86 -0.06 5.87 -14.90
N PHE A 87 -0.13 4.84 -14.06
CA PHE A 87 -1.37 4.11 -13.82
C PHE A 87 -2.50 5.04 -13.34
N TYR A 88 -2.28 5.85 -12.30
CA TYR A 88 -3.34 6.74 -11.80
C TYR A 88 -3.78 7.81 -12.81
N VAL A 89 -2.85 8.42 -13.55
CA VAL A 89 -3.19 9.40 -14.58
C VAL A 89 -3.99 8.75 -15.72
N GLN A 90 -3.58 7.55 -16.14
CA GLN A 90 -4.26 6.80 -17.20
C GLN A 90 -5.63 6.25 -16.76
N GLU A 91 -5.73 5.73 -15.54
CA GLU A 91 -6.95 5.16 -15.01
C GLU A 91 -7.97 6.23 -14.61
N ASN A 92 -7.56 7.40 -14.15
CA ASN A 92 -8.50 8.51 -13.94
C ASN A 92 -9.20 8.90 -15.24
N GLY A 93 -8.51 8.83 -16.37
CA GLY A 93 -9.08 9.03 -17.72
C GLY A 93 -10.00 7.90 -18.20
N ARG A 94 -9.96 6.72 -17.56
CA ARG A 94 -10.88 5.59 -17.84
C ARG A 94 -12.03 5.54 -16.83
N GLY A 95 -11.78 5.91 -15.58
CA GLY A 95 -12.77 6.00 -14.51
C GLY A 95 -13.76 7.15 -14.75
N ASN A 96 -13.27 8.33 -15.14
CA ASN A 96 -14.14 9.43 -15.54
C ASN A 96 -14.90 9.15 -16.87
N ALA A 97 -14.35 8.33 -17.76
CA ALA A 97 -15.04 7.92 -19.00
C ALA A 97 -16.24 7.02 -18.70
N ARG A 98 -16.18 6.19 -17.65
CA ARG A 98 -17.34 5.42 -17.17
C ARG A 98 -18.44 6.33 -16.63
N THR A 99 -18.07 7.34 -15.82
CA THR A 99 -19.03 8.32 -15.30
C THR A 99 -19.63 9.17 -16.41
N GLN A 100 -18.82 9.64 -17.37
CA GLN A 100 -19.29 10.43 -18.51
C GLN A 100 -20.20 9.63 -19.46
N LYS A 101 -19.95 8.33 -19.66
CA LYS A 101 -20.86 7.47 -20.44
C LYS A 101 -22.20 7.31 -19.74
N GLN A 102 -22.18 7.06 -18.43
CA GLN A 102 -23.39 6.93 -17.62
C GLN A 102 -24.19 8.24 -17.55
N GLU A 103 -23.50 9.39 -17.52
CA GLU A 103 -24.12 10.71 -17.53
C GLU A 103 -24.75 11.05 -18.90
N ARG A 104 -24.08 10.71 -20.01
CA ARG A 104 -24.62 10.84 -21.37
C ARG A 104 -25.87 9.98 -21.57
N GLU A 105 -25.84 8.72 -21.11
CA GLU A 105 -26.99 7.81 -21.16
C GLU A 105 -28.17 8.31 -20.30
N ASN A 106 -27.89 8.88 -19.12
CA ASN A 106 -28.94 9.44 -18.25
C ASN A 106 -29.60 10.71 -18.81
N ILE A 107 -28.85 11.53 -19.55
CA ILE A 107 -29.40 12.72 -20.23
C ILE A 107 -30.28 12.29 -21.41
N GLU A 108 -29.88 11.29 -22.18
CA GLU A 108 -30.65 10.76 -23.31
C GLU A 108 -31.98 10.13 -22.87
N ILE A 109 -31.98 9.38 -21.75
CA ILE A 109 -33.21 8.83 -21.15
C ILE A 109 -34.14 9.94 -20.62
N ARG A 110 -33.60 11.03 -20.07
CA ARG A 110 -34.38 12.18 -19.58
C ARG A 110 -34.89 13.11 -20.69
N GLY A 111 -34.20 13.18 -21.82
CA GLY A 111 -34.62 13.98 -22.98
C GLY A 111 -35.72 13.31 -23.82
N GLY A 112 -35.90 12.00 -23.72
CA GLY A 112 -36.86 11.24 -24.53
C GLY A 112 -38.30 11.18 -24.02
N THR A 113 -38.62 11.75 -22.85
CA THR A 113 -39.94 11.58 -22.21
C THR A 113 -40.89 12.78 -22.31
N ASN A 114 -40.51 13.89 -22.96
CA ASN A 114 -41.33 15.13 -22.95
C ASN A 114 -42.19 15.41 -24.20
N ASP A 115 -42.14 14.58 -25.26
CA ASP A 115 -42.91 14.84 -26.50
C ASP A 115 -44.14 13.92 -26.67
N ARG A 116 -44.91 13.65 -25.60
CA ARG A 116 -46.13 12.82 -25.76
C ARG A 116 -47.33 13.16 -24.87
N PHE A 117 -47.50 14.43 -24.47
CA PHE A 117 -48.74 14.89 -23.82
C PHE A 117 -49.03 16.38 -24.12
N GLU A 118 -49.22 16.70 -25.40
CA GLU A 118 -50.03 17.86 -25.80
C GLU A 118 -50.99 17.42 -26.92
N SER A 119 -52.22 17.10 -26.52
CA SER A 119 -53.44 17.17 -27.35
C SER A 119 -54.68 17.06 -26.46
#